data_AF-A0A6A0BF67-F1
#
_entry.id   AF-A0A6A0BF67-F1
#
_cell.length_a   1.000
_cell.length_b   1.000
_cell.length_c   1.000
_cell.angle_alpha   90.00
_cell.angle_beta   90.00
_cell.angle_gamma   90.00
#
_symmetry.space_group_name_H-M   'P 1'
#
loop_
_entity.id
_entity.type
_entity.pdbx_description
1 polymer ?
#
loop_
_entity_poly.entity_id
_entity_poly.type
_entity_poly.pdbx_seq_one_letter_code
_entity_poly.pdbx_strand_id
1 'polypeptide(L)'
;MQKLVDLSAAKKNTRRYLGNAGNKYGVKWQEENWLIKYPKSTMDYTKPKISYTTRPLSEYLGSKIYELLEIPVHETVLGYRKSESSFWNKLVVACKDFRKSTEQLIEFKEIKNAQFFSDGSEGTSGSGTNLNEILETIEISDDFSGFRDEVRERFWDMFVVDFVIGNNDRNNTNWGLLATDEKILGLSPVYDNGNAFFSKRSLAQFENRSK
;
A
#
# COMPACT_ATOMS: atom_id res chain seq x y z
N MET A 1 -26.01 0.83 2.16
CA MET A 1 -25.30 1.61 3.20
C MET A 1 -24.13 0.76 3.69
N GLN A 2 -22.88 1.21 3.57
CA GLN A 2 -21.74 0.42 4.01
C GLN A 2 -21.75 0.31 5.55
N LYS A 3 -21.72 -0.92 6.08
CA LYS A 3 -21.68 -1.18 7.52
C LYS A 3 -20.23 -1.41 7.96
N LEU A 4 -19.79 -0.72 9.01
CA LEU A 4 -18.49 -0.99 9.62
C LEU A 4 -18.47 -2.38 10.25
N VAL A 5 -17.38 -3.12 10.03
CA VAL A 5 -17.19 -4.46 10.59
C VAL A 5 -16.55 -4.39 11.98
N ASP A 6 -17.09 -5.13 12.95
CA ASP A 6 -16.43 -5.33 14.25
C ASP A 6 -15.27 -6.32 14.07
N LEU A 7 -14.04 -5.81 14.11
CA LEU A 7 -12.83 -6.60 13.99
C LEU A 7 -12.20 -6.92 15.35
N SER A 8 -12.90 -6.65 16.46
CA SER A 8 -12.35 -6.82 17.81
C SER A 8 -12.01 -8.29 18.10
N ALA A 9 -12.81 -9.24 17.58
CA ALA A 9 -12.57 -10.68 17.76
C ALA A 9 -11.47 -11.27 16.86
N ALA A 10 -10.95 -10.52 15.88
CA ALA A 10 -9.90 -11.01 14.98
C ALA A 10 -8.59 -11.31 15.75
N LYS A 11 -8.16 -12.58 15.74
CA LYS A 11 -7.00 -13.02 16.53
C LYS A 11 -5.71 -12.67 15.80
N LYS A 12 -4.70 -12.18 16.52
CA LYS A 12 -3.37 -11.93 15.94
C LYS A 12 -2.79 -13.24 15.37
N ASN A 13 -2.17 -13.16 14.20
CA ASN A 13 -1.40 -14.26 13.62
C ASN A 13 0.10 -13.91 13.64
N THR A 14 0.93 -14.82 13.12
CA THR A 14 2.39 -14.66 13.07
C THR A 14 2.88 -13.91 11.84
N ARG A 15 2.00 -13.59 10.87
CA ARG A 15 2.41 -12.89 9.65
C ARG A 15 2.88 -11.48 9.97
N ARG A 16 4.03 -11.14 9.41
CA ARG A 16 4.65 -9.81 9.51
C ARG A 16 4.47 -9.09 8.18
N TYR A 17 4.34 -7.77 8.30
CA TYR A 17 4.19 -6.85 7.19
C TYR A 17 5.14 -5.69 7.44
N LEU A 18 5.87 -5.30 6.41
CA LEU A 18 6.86 -4.23 6.49
C LEU A 18 6.18 -2.85 6.51
N GLY A 19 7.01 -1.81 6.63
CA GLY A 19 6.61 -0.41 6.53
C GLY A 19 6.44 0.31 7.87
N ASN A 20 6.84 1.58 7.89
CA ASN A 20 7.02 2.36 9.12
C ASN A 20 5.78 3.19 9.53
N ALA A 21 4.66 3.01 8.81
CA ALA A 21 3.47 3.84 8.96
C ALA A 21 2.50 3.30 10.04
N GLY A 22 2.71 3.71 11.28
CA GLY A 22 1.79 3.45 12.40
C GLY A 22 1.74 1.98 12.82
N ASN A 23 0.86 1.66 13.78
CA ASN A 23 0.72 0.30 14.27
C ASN A 23 0.01 -0.58 13.24
N LYS A 24 0.64 -1.71 12.93
CA LYS A 24 0.19 -2.71 11.97
C LYS A 24 0.42 -4.09 12.55
N TYR A 25 -0.53 -5.01 12.38
CA TYR A 25 -0.30 -6.41 12.72
C TYR A 25 -1.21 -7.34 11.93
N GLY A 26 -0.72 -8.56 11.72
CA GLY A 26 -1.48 -9.62 11.10
C GLY A 26 -2.54 -10.19 12.03
N VAL A 27 -3.68 -10.55 11.45
CA VAL A 27 -4.78 -11.26 12.11
C VAL A 27 -5.31 -12.37 11.22
N LYS A 28 -5.91 -13.37 11.86
CA LYS A 28 -6.77 -14.35 11.20
C LYS A 28 -8.23 -13.95 11.42
N TRP A 29 -8.97 -13.73 10.33
CA TRP A 29 -10.38 -13.36 10.35
C TRP A 29 -11.10 -14.09 9.20
N GLN A 30 -12.19 -14.80 9.53
CA GLN A 30 -12.92 -15.68 8.60
C GLN A 30 -12.01 -16.69 7.89
N GLU A 31 -11.14 -17.37 8.65
CA GLU A 31 -10.12 -18.31 8.16
C GLU A 31 -9.04 -17.73 7.23
N GLU A 32 -9.12 -16.45 6.88
CA GLU A 32 -8.17 -15.76 6.01
C GLU A 32 -7.16 -14.92 6.79
N ASN A 33 -6.01 -14.65 6.19
CA ASN A 33 -4.99 -13.75 6.76
C ASN A 33 -5.27 -12.31 6.32
N TRP A 34 -5.21 -11.39 7.28
CA TRP A 34 -5.42 -9.96 7.05
C TRP A 34 -4.36 -9.14 7.77
N LEU A 35 -4.05 -7.97 7.23
CA LEU A 35 -3.29 -6.92 7.87
C LEU A 35 -4.25 -5.85 8.39
N ILE A 36 -4.27 -5.62 9.71
CA ILE A 36 -4.98 -4.47 10.28
C ILE A 36 -4.03 -3.27 10.34
N LYS A 37 -4.42 -2.16 9.70
CA LYS A 37 -3.72 -0.86 9.78
C LYS A 37 -4.50 0.11 10.67
N TYR A 38 -3.81 0.66 11.67
CA TYR A 38 -4.36 1.67 12.57
C TYR A 38 -4.14 3.09 12.05
N PRO A 39 -4.99 4.04 12.46
CA PRO A 39 -4.67 5.45 12.29
C PRO A 39 -3.44 5.77 13.15
N LYS A 40 -2.48 6.49 12.56
CA LYS A 40 -1.33 7.00 13.32
C LYS A 40 -1.78 8.21 14.14
N SER A 41 -1.51 8.20 15.45
CA SER A 41 -1.62 9.40 16.29
C SER A 41 -0.66 10.45 15.77
N THR A 42 -1.13 11.69 15.71
CA THR A 42 -0.31 12.82 15.26
C THR A 42 0.24 13.64 16.41
N MET A 43 -0.04 13.26 17.67
CA MET A 43 0.35 14.00 18.87
C MET A 43 1.86 14.22 19.02
N ASP A 44 2.69 13.30 18.52
CA ASP A 44 4.15 13.39 18.62
C ASP A 44 4.79 14.24 17.49
N TYR A 45 4.00 14.76 16.54
CA TYR A 45 4.53 15.65 15.50
C TYR A 45 4.72 17.06 16.07
N THR A 46 5.78 17.75 15.65
CA THR A 46 6.15 19.11 16.10
C THR A 46 5.07 20.17 15.91
N LYS A 47 4.05 19.91 15.07
CA LYS A 47 2.81 20.68 14.94
C LYS A 47 1.63 19.73 14.69
N PRO A 48 1.03 19.11 15.71
CA PRO A 48 -0.13 18.24 15.53
C PRO A 48 -1.32 19.07 15.06
N LYS A 49 -1.82 18.81 13.85
CA LYS A 49 -2.95 19.55 13.25
C LYS A 49 -4.26 18.77 13.20
N ILE A 50 -4.17 17.46 13.37
CA ILE A 50 -5.26 16.51 13.62
C ILE A 50 -4.85 15.69 14.85
N SER A 51 -5.78 14.99 15.50
CA SER A 51 -5.46 14.06 16.60
C SER A 51 -5.03 12.68 16.08
N TYR A 52 -5.49 12.30 14.89
CA TYR A 52 -5.11 11.08 14.20
C TYR A 52 -5.24 11.24 12.68
N THR A 53 -4.42 10.51 11.93
CA THR A 53 -4.51 10.47 10.46
C THR A 53 -5.72 9.70 9.95
N THR A 54 -6.25 10.08 8.78
CA THR A 54 -7.35 9.37 8.09
C THR A 54 -6.86 8.20 7.23
N ARG A 55 -5.64 7.70 7.48
CA ARG A 55 -5.00 6.62 6.69
C ARG A 55 -5.89 5.39 6.49
N PRO A 56 -6.60 4.85 7.50
CA PRO A 56 -7.48 3.71 7.28
C PRO A 56 -8.58 3.98 6.25
N LEU A 57 -9.17 5.19 6.29
CA LEU A 57 -10.19 5.60 5.34
C LEU A 57 -9.58 5.82 3.94
N SER A 58 -8.43 6.47 3.85
CA SER A 58 -7.71 6.66 2.59
C SER A 58 -7.32 5.34 1.92
N GLU A 59 -6.84 4.37 2.71
CA GLU A 59 -6.52 3.03 2.21
C GLU A 59 -7.76 2.34 1.64
N TYR A 60 -8.87 2.37 2.38
CA TYR A 60 -10.12 1.76 1.95
C TYR A 60 -10.64 2.42 0.66
N LEU A 61 -10.82 3.74 0.67
CA LEU A 61 -11.36 4.47 -0.49
C LEU A 61 -10.43 4.38 -1.71
N GLY A 62 -9.12 4.47 -1.51
CA GLY A 62 -8.15 4.41 -2.61
C GLY A 62 -8.19 3.04 -3.27
N SER A 63 -8.25 1.98 -2.46
CA SER A 63 -8.38 0.61 -2.95
C SER A 63 -9.73 0.37 -3.64
N LYS A 64 -10.83 0.98 -3.16
CA LYS A 64 -12.13 0.90 -3.84
C LYS A 64 -12.13 1.59 -5.21
N ILE A 65 -11.36 2.65 -5.41
CA ILE A 65 -11.23 3.26 -6.75
C ILE A 65 -10.48 2.33 -7.70
N TYR A 66 -9.38 1.72 -7.27
CA TYR A 66 -8.70 0.70 -8.08
C TYR A 66 -9.62 -0.48 -8.44
N GLU A 67 -10.41 -0.97 -7.47
CA GLU A 67 -11.39 -2.04 -7.69
C GLU A 67 -12.47 -1.66 -8.70
N LEU A 68 -12.99 -0.42 -8.62
CA LEU A 68 -13.99 0.10 -9.57
C LEU A 68 -13.44 0.23 -11.00
N LEU A 69 -12.12 0.42 -11.15
CA LEU A 69 -11.43 0.48 -12.43
C LEU A 69 -10.98 -0.90 -12.91
N GLU A 70 -11.37 -1.97 -12.22
CA GLU A 70 -11.01 -3.35 -12.53
C GLU A 70 -9.49 -3.61 -12.54
N ILE A 71 -8.71 -2.75 -11.86
CA ILE A 71 -7.28 -2.93 -11.66
C ILE A 71 -7.09 -3.81 -10.41
N PRO A 72 -6.44 -4.99 -10.51
CA PRO A 72 -6.16 -5.85 -9.37
C PRO A 72 -5.56 -5.10 -8.19
N VAL A 73 -6.25 -5.15 -7.05
CA VAL A 73 -5.94 -4.43 -5.81
C VAL A 73 -6.27 -5.33 -4.62
N HIS A 74 -5.56 -5.18 -3.51
CA HIS A 74 -5.85 -5.95 -2.30
C HIS A 74 -7.27 -5.71 -1.78
N GLU A 75 -7.91 -6.75 -1.27
CA GLU A 75 -9.24 -6.60 -0.70
C GLU A 75 -9.17 -5.79 0.60
N THR A 76 -10.06 -4.80 0.75
CA THR A 76 -10.10 -3.95 1.94
C THR A 76 -11.48 -3.93 2.60
N VAL A 77 -11.49 -3.99 3.93
CA VAL A 77 -12.67 -3.88 4.78
C VAL A 77 -12.47 -2.77 5.79
N LEU A 78 -13.38 -1.79 5.77
CA LEU A 78 -13.42 -0.74 6.79
C LEU A 78 -14.15 -1.27 8.03
N GLY A 79 -13.53 -1.11 9.20
CA GLY A 79 -14.06 -1.64 10.44
C GLY A 79 -13.62 -0.86 11.66
N TYR A 80 -13.93 -1.40 12.84
CA TYR A 80 -13.50 -0.84 14.10
C TYR A 80 -12.93 -1.94 15.01
N ARG A 81 -12.06 -1.54 15.95
CA ARG A 81 -11.66 -2.37 17.08
C ARG A 81 -11.93 -1.63 18.39
N LYS A 82 -12.47 -2.35 19.36
CA LYS A 82 -12.63 -1.86 20.74
C LYS A 82 -11.26 -1.49 21.31
N SER A 83 -11.22 -0.40 22.07
CA SER A 83 -10.01 0.06 22.75
C SER A 83 -10.14 -0.24 24.23
N GLU A 84 -9.20 -0.97 24.81
CA GLU A 84 -9.16 -1.19 26.27
C GLU A 84 -8.78 0.09 27.03
N SER A 85 -8.03 0.99 26.37
CA SER A 85 -7.53 2.24 26.94
C SER A 85 -8.32 3.49 26.53
N SER A 86 -9.44 3.36 25.82
CA SER A 86 -10.25 4.51 25.39
C SER A 86 -11.72 4.16 25.35
N PHE A 87 -12.59 5.12 25.70
CA PHE A 87 -14.04 4.98 25.56
C PHE A 87 -14.48 4.81 24.10
N TRP A 88 -13.68 5.27 23.14
CA TRP A 88 -14.01 5.26 21.72
C TRP A 88 -13.38 4.06 21.01
N ASN A 89 -14.17 3.42 20.13
CA ASN A 89 -13.66 2.41 19.20
C ASN A 89 -12.69 3.05 18.20
N LYS A 90 -11.64 2.33 17.83
CA LYS A 90 -10.67 2.78 16.84
C LYS A 90 -11.13 2.35 15.45
N LEU A 91 -11.34 3.31 14.55
CA LEU A 91 -11.54 3.03 13.12
C LEU A 91 -10.26 2.42 12.54
N VAL A 92 -10.38 1.31 11.83
CA VAL A 92 -9.27 0.60 11.21
C VAL A 92 -9.65 0.15 9.80
N VAL A 93 -8.65 -0.25 9.03
CA VAL A 93 -8.84 -0.97 7.77
C VAL A 93 -8.15 -2.32 7.88
N ALA A 94 -8.86 -3.37 7.51
CA ALA A 94 -8.29 -4.69 7.28
C ALA A 94 -7.99 -4.83 5.78
N CYS A 95 -6.76 -5.20 5.45
CA CYS A 95 -6.32 -5.47 4.08
C CYS A 95 -6.05 -6.97 3.99
N LYS A 96 -6.71 -7.69 3.09
CA LYS A 96 -6.51 -9.14 2.95
C LYS A 96 -5.08 -9.41 2.49
N ASP A 97 -4.42 -10.38 3.10
CA ASP A 97 -3.15 -10.86 2.61
C ASP A 97 -3.41 -11.63 1.32
N PHE A 98 -2.99 -11.06 0.19
CA PHE A 98 -3.19 -11.64 -1.12
C PHE A 98 -2.24 -12.81 -1.41
N ARG A 99 -1.23 -13.04 -0.57
CA ARG A 99 -0.26 -14.13 -0.74
C ARG A 99 -0.78 -15.43 -0.15
N LYS A 100 -0.71 -16.51 -0.94
CA LYS A 100 -0.87 -17.88 -0.42
C LYS A 100 0.31 -18.27 0.48
N SER A 101 0.27 -19.49 1.02
CA SER A 101 1.31 -19.98 1.94
C SER A 101 2.68 -20.16 1.28
N THR A 102 2.70 -20.43 -0.03
CA THR A 102 3.91 -20.67 -0.84
C THR A 102 4.34 -19.45 -1.65
N GLU A 103 3.64 -18.32 -1.50
CA GLU A 103 3.85 -17.13 -2.32
C GLU A 103 4.56 -16.05 -1.49
N GLN A 104 5.48 -15.36 -2.15
CA GLN A 104 6.17 -14.19 -1.63
C GLN A 104 5.91 -12.97 -2.51
N LEU A 105 6.08 -11.80 -1.88
CA LEU A 105 6.06 -10.52 -2.56
C LEU A 105 7.52 -10.12 -2.78
N ILE A 106 7.88 -9.84 -4.03
CA ILE A 106 9.15 -9.22 -4.40
C ILE A 106 8.84 -7.76 -4.68
N GLU A 107 9.28 -6.86 -3.80
CA GLU A 107 9.04 -5.42 -3.98
C GLU A 107 9.86 -4.90 -5.17
N PHE A 108 9.34 -3.91 -5.92
CA PHE A 108 10.09 -3.31 -7.03
C PHE A 108 11.46 -2.76 -6.59
N LYS A 109 11.58 -2.34 -5.33
CA LYS A 109 12.84 -1.95 -4.69
C LYS A 109 13.90 -3.04 -4.80
N GLU A 110 13.53 -4.30 -4.57
CA GLU A 110 14.44 -5.45 -4.62
C GLU A 110 14.88 -5.72 -6.06
N ILE A 111 13.94 -5.65 -7.00
CA ILE A 111 14.20 -5.80 -8.44
C ILE A 111 15.18 -4.73 -8.92
N LYS A 112 14.92 -3.45 -8.58
CA LYS A 112 15.79 -2.32 -8.92
C LYS A 112 17.18 -2.44 -8.32
N ASN A 113 17.30 -2.91 -7.07
CA ASN A 113 18.59 -3.15 -6.42
C ASN A 113 19.44 -4.22 -7.11
N ALA A 114 18.81 -5.14 -7.86
CA ALA A 114 19.50 -6.21 -8.56
C ALA A 114 19.94 -5.82 -9.98
N GLN A 115 19.67 -4.59 -10.44
CA GLN A 115 20.00 -4.16 -11.81
C GLN A 115 21.33 -3.43 -11.89
N PHE A 116 22.00 -3.62 -13.03
CA PHE A 116 23.12 -2.77 -13.49
C PHE A 116 22.63 -1.95 -14.67
N PHE A 117 22.71 -0.62 -14.58
CA PHE A 117 22.14 0.27 -15.60
C PHE A 117 23.00 0.30 -16.87
N SER A 118 22.38 0.63 -18.00
CA SER A 118 23.01 0.53 -19.33
C SER A 118 24.20 1.49 -19.52
N ASP A 119 24.27 2.55 -18.72
CA ASP A 119 25.39 3.49 -18.67
C ASP A 119 26.57 2.99 -17.81
N GLY A 120 26.47 1.78 -17.26
CA GLY A 120 27.47 1.18 -16.38
C GLY A 120 27.45 1.73 -14.95
N SER A 121 26.49 2.58 -14.59
CA SER A 121 26.33 3.09 -13.23
C SER A 121 25.56 2.12 -12.33
N GLU A 122 25.80 2.21 -11.02
CA GLU A 122 25.00 1.50 -10.00
C GLU A 122 23.60 2.13 -9.81
N GLY A 123 23.25 3.18 -10.55
CA GLY A 123 22.03 3.98 -10.38
C GLY A 123 21.87 4.55 -8.97
N THR A 124 20.69 5.08 -8.64
CA THR A 124 20.36 5.31 -7.23
C THR A 124 20.03 3.99 -6.53
N SER A 125 20.07 3.97 -5.19
CA SER A 125 19.57 2.83 -4.41
C SER A 125 18.17 2.38 -4.88
N GLY A 126 17.78 1.15 -4.61
CA GLY A 126 16.44 0.62 -4.95
C GLY A 126 15.29 1.41 -4.34
N SER A 127 15.54 2.24 -3.31
CA SER A 127 14.55 3.15 -2.74
C SER A 127 14.36 4.45 -3.54
N GLY A 128 15.28 4.76 -4.46
CA GLY A 128 15.26 5.97 -5.29
C GLY A 128 14.15 5.91 -6.32
N THR A 129 13.40 7.02 -6.43
CA THR A 129 12.18 7.11 -7.25
C THR A 129 12.39 7.96 -8.51
N ASN A 130 13.61 7.96 -9.07
CA ASN A 130 13.86 8.60 -10.37
C ASN A 130 13.06 7.86 -11.45
N LEU A 131 12.21 8.59 -12.19
CA LEU A 131 11.33 7.99 -13.18
C LEU A 131 12.10 7.27 -14.29
N ASN A 132 13.20 7.83 -14.78
CA ASN A 132 13.99 7.22 -15.85
C ASN A 132 14.60 5.90 -15.38
N GLU A 133 15.12 5.83 -14.15
CA GLU A 133 15.67 4.58 -13.59
C GLU A 133 14.58 3.54 -13.36
N ILE A 134 13.36 3.94 -12.97
CA ILE A 134 12.22 3.03 -12.84
C ILE A 134 11.85 2.47 -14.22
N LEU A 135 11.71 3.32 -15.23
CA LEU A 135 11.38 2.90 -16.59
C LEU A 135 12.48 1.99 -17.14
N GLU A 136 13.76 2.35 -17.00
CA GLU A 136 14.88 1.51 -17.43
C GLU A 136 14.91 0.16 -16.70
N THR A 137 14.63 0.12 -15.39
CA THR A 137 14.49 -1.14 -14.64
C THR A 137 13.39 -2.02 -15.22
N ILE A 138 12.25 -1.43 -15.60
CA ILE A 138 11.16 -2.14 -16.30
C ILE A 138 11.64 -2.65 -17.67
N GLU A 139 12.58 -1.97 -18.34
CA GLU A 139 13.13 -2.40 -19.64
C GLU A 139 14.12 -3.56 -19.53
N ILE A 140 15.02 -3.52 -18.54
CA ILE A 140 16.21 -4.39 -18.51
C ILE A 140 16.07 -5.61 -17.60
N SER A 141 15.20 -5.57 -16.60
CA SER A 141 15.10 -6.66 -15.63
C SER A 141 14.56 -7.95 -16.27
N ASP A 142 15.26 -9.07 -16.05
CA ASP A 142 14.83 -10.40 -16.52
C ASP A 142 13.57 -10.90 -15.81
N ASP A 143 13.27 -10.37 -14.61
CA ASP A 143 12.06 -10.70 -13.84
C ASP A 143 10.78 -10.37 -14.60
N PHE A 144 10.84 -9.44 -15.55
CA PHE A 144 9.71 -9.02 -16.39
C PHE A 144 9.73 -9.62 -17.80
N SER A 145 10.73 -10.43 -18.16
CA SER A 145 10.98 -10.89 -19.54
C SER A 145 9.76 -11.52 -20.24
N GLY A 146 8.90 -12.22 -19.50
CA GLY A 146 7.71 -12.88 -20.04
C GLY A 146 6.44 -12.05 -20.10
N PHE A 147 6.42 -10.82 -19.55
CA PHE A 147 5.20 -10.01 -19.42
C PHE A 147 5.52 -8.50 -19.27
N ARG A 148 6.55 -8.03 -19.97
CA ARG A 148 7.09 -6.67 -19.79
C ARG A 148 6.10 -5.58 -20.21
N ASP A 149 5.31 -5.83 -21.25
CA ASP A 149 4.30 -4.89 -21.72
C ASP A 149 3.19 -4.70 -20.67
N GLU A 150 2.78 -5.77 -20.01
CA GLU A 150 1.80 -5.73 -18.91
C GLU A 150 2.34 -4.97 -17.69
N VAL A 151 3.66 -5.04 -17.42
CA VAL A 151 4.31 -4.24 -16.36
C VAL A 151 4.28 -2.76 -16.70
N ARG A 152 4.59 -2.39 -17.95
CA ARG A 152 4.54 -0.99 -18.40
C ARG A 152 3.13 -0.42 -18.31
N GLU A 153 2.15 -1.17 -18.82
CA GLU A 153 0.74 -0.78 -18.76
C GLU A 153 0.30 -0.59 -17.31
N ARG A 154 0.56 -1.58 -16.44
CA ARG A 154 0.22 -1.47 -15.01
C ARG A 154 0.91 -0.30 -14.32
N PHE A 155 2.17 -0.01 -14.64
CA PHE A 155 2.88 1.14 -14.07
C PHE A 155 2.17 2.45 -14.39
N TRP A 156 1.80 2.66 -15.66
CA TRP A 156 1.11 3.88 -16.08
C TRP A 156 -0.33 3.95 -15.58
N ASP A 157 -1.05 2.83 -15.51
CA ASP A 157 -2.37 2.77 -14.87
C ASP A 157 -2.29 3.23 -13.41
N MET A 158 -1.35 2.65 -12.64
CA MET A 158 -1.12 3.06 -11.26
C MET A 158 -0.74 4.54 -11.16
N PHE A 159 0.13 5.03 -12.04
CA PHE A 159 0.54 6.44 -12.06
C PHE A 159 -0.64 7.38 -12.23
N VAL A 160 -1.54 7.11 -13.19
CA VAL A 160 -2.73 7.92 -13.45
C VAL A 160 -3.72 7.84 -12.30
N VAL A 161 -4.00 6.64 -11.78
CA VAL A 161 -4.92 6.47 -10.66
C VAL A 161 -4.38 7.12 -9.39
N ASP A 162 -3.10 6.95 -9.08
CA ASP A 162 -2.45 7.59 -7.93
C ASP A 162 -2.50 9.12 -8.04
N PHE A 163 -2.37 9.69 -9.25
CA PHE A 163 -2.60 11.12 -9.48
C PHE A 163 -4.05 11.53 -9.15
N VAL A 164 -5.05 10.80 -9.66
CA VAL A 164 -6.48 11.09 -9.44
C VAL A 164 -6.85 11.03 -7.95
N ILE A 165 -6.39 10.01 -7.23
CA ILE A 165 -6.69 9.85 -5.79
C ILE A 165 -5.75 10.67 -4.90
N GLY A 166 -4.78 11.38 -5.49
CA GLY A 166 -3.78 12.18 -4.76
C GLY A 166 -2.89 11.35 -3.85
N ASN A 167 -2.53 10.13 -4.25
CA ASN A 167 -1.56 9.29 -3.55
C ASN A 167 -0.14 9.76 -3.87
N ASN A 168 0.49 10.43 -2.90
CA ASN A 168 1.79 11.05 -3.07
C ASN A 168 2.96 10.21 -2.52
N ASP A 169 2.74 8.92 -2.29
CA ASP A 169 3.72 8.03 -1.65
C ASP A 169 3.73 6.63 -2.31
N ARG A 170 3.49 6.56 -3.62
CA ARG A 170 3.77 5.35 -4.41
C ARG A 170 5.27 5.26 -4.65
N ASN A 171 5.99 4.64 -3.73
CA ASN A 171 7.42 4.39 -3.84
C ASN A 171 7.68 2.90 -4.17
N ASN A 172 8.95 2.54 -4.37
CA ASN A 172 9.36 1.21 -4.86
C ASN A 172 9.08 0.04 -3.89
N THR A 173 8.64 0.30 -2.65
CA THR A 173 8.16 -0.77 -1.74
C THR A 173 6.66 -1.02 -1.83
N ASN A 174 5.93 -0.20 -2.60
CA ASN A 174 4.46 -0.17 -2.61
C ASN A 174 3.85 -0.81 -3.87
N TRP A 175 4.64 -1.58 -4.61
CA TRP A 175 4.25 -2.39 -5.76
C TRP A 175 5.37 -3.40 -6.08
N GLY A 176 5.06 -4.44 -6.82
CA GLY A 176 6.04 -5.46 -7.15
C GLY A 176 5.43 -6.69 -7.83
N LEU A 177 6.04 -7.84 -7.58
CA LEU A 177 5.66 -9.11 -8.16
C LEU A 177 5.22 -10.11 -7.08
N LEU A 178 4.35 -11.05 -7.48
CA LEU A 178 4.12 -12.29 -6.75
C LEU A 178 4.98 -13.40 -7.35
N ALA A 179 5.60 -14.19 -6.49
CA ALA A 179 6.43 -15.32 -6.89
C ALA A 179 6.26 -16.49 -5.92
N THR A 180 6.57 -17.70 -6.38
CA THR A 180 6.95 -18.82 -5.51
C THR A 180 8.48 -18.93 -5.48
N ASP A 181 9.03 -19.96 -4.84
CA ASP A 181 10.48 -20.20 -4.88
C ASP A 181 10.94 -20.64 -6.29
N GLU A 182 10.03 -21.13 -7.13
CA GLU A 182 10.33 -21.69 -8.45
C GLU A 182 10.07 -20.72 -9.61
N LYS A 183 9.13 -19.77 -9.46
CA LYS A 183 8.75 -18.89 -10.57
C LYS A 183 8.06 -17.60 -10.15
N ILE A 184 8.14 -16.62 -11.04
CA ILE A 184 7.33 -15.41 -11.01
C ILE A 184 5.91 -15.76 -11.47
N LEU A 185 4.91 -15.34 -10.71
CA LEU A 185 3.48 -15.54 -10.98
C LEU A 185 2.86 -14.36 -11.73
N GLY A 186 3.46 -13.17 -11.60
CA GLY A 186 3.03 -11.93 -12.26
C GLY A 186 3.07 -10.74 -11.30
N LEU A 187 2.45 -9.63 -11.72
CA LEU A 187 2.32 -8.42 -10.90
C LEU A 187 1.51 -8.69 -9.61
N SER A 188 1.97 -8.15 -8.49
CA SER A 188 1.16 -8.14 -7.27
C SER A 188 -0.10 -7.27 -7.48
N PRO A 189 -1.20 -7.54 -6.77
CA PRO A 189 -2.28 -6.57 -6.65
C PRO A 189 -1.73 -5.23 -6.13
N VAL A 190 -2.35 -4.10 -6.47
CA VAL A 190 -2.03 -2.80 -5.87
C VAL A 190 -2.29 -2.87 -4.36
N TYR A 191 -1.39 -2.29 -3.56
CA TYR A 191 -1.52 -2.23 -2.09
C TYR A 191 -0.94 -0.92 -1.53
N ASP A 192 -1.18 -0.64 -0.24
CA ASP A 192 -0.70 0.56 0.48
C ASP A 192 -1.15 1.90 -0.11
N ASN A 193 -2.47 2.04 -0.28
CA ASN A 193 -3.14 3.26 -0.74
C ASN A 193 -3.39 4.27 0.41
N GLY A 194 -2.84 4.04 1.60
CA GLY A 194 -3.09 4.83 2.81
C GLY A 194 -2.64 6.29 2.75
N ASN A 195 -1.88 6.72 1.74
CA ASN A 195 -1.51 8.12 1.51
C ASN A 195 -2.44 8.84 0.50
N ALA A 196 -3.45 8.16 -0.05
CA ALA A 196 -4.48 8.79 -0.89
C ALA A 196 -5.30 9.85 -0.13
N PHE A 197 -5.96 10.73 -0.87
CA PHE A 197 -6.88 11.76 -0.37
C PHE A 197 -6.31 12.64 0.74
N PHE A 198 -5.00 12.90 0.69
CA PHE A 198 -4.29 13.74 1.65
C PHE A 198 -4.50 13.34 3.12
N SER A 199 -4.31 12.05 3.41
CA SER A 199 -4.60 11.38 4.70
C SER A 199 -4.01 12.02 5.98
N LYS A 200 -3.18 13.06 5.83
CA LYS A 200 -2.42 13.76 6.87
C LYS A 200 -2.92 15.20 7.09
N ARG A 201 -3.93 15.67 6.34
CA ARG A 201 -4.44 17.05 6.41
C ARG A 201 -5.67 17.18 7.29
N SER A 202 -5.80 18.33 7.95
CA SER A 202 -7.03 18.73 8.65
C SER A 202 -8.03 19.42 7.71
N LEU A 203 -9.29 19.50 8.11
CA LEU A 203 -10.36 20.18 7.37
C LEU A 203 -9.99 21.64 7.05
N ALA A 204 -9.48 22.38 8.03
CA ALA A 204 -9.03 23.77 7.85
C ALA A 204 -7.95 23.95 6.76
N GLN A 205 -7.12 22.93 6.50
CA GLN A 205 -6.10 22.99 5.44
C GLN A 205 -6.69 22.79 4.04
N PHE A 206 -7.84 22.13 3.92
CA PHE A 206 -8.57 22.03 2.65
C PHE A 206 -9.26 23.35 2.32
N GLU A 207 -9.91 23.96 3.31
CA GLU A 207 -10.65 25.22 3.13
C GLU A 207 -9.74 26.38 2.70
N ASN A 208 -8.52 26.44 3.23
CA ASN A 208 -7.55 27.50 2.91
C ASN A 208 -6.89 27.38 1.52
N ARG A 209 -7.14 26.30 0.74
CA ARG A 209 -6.70 26.19 -0.66
C ARG A 209 -7.72 26.71 -1.67
N SER A 210 -8.93 26.98 -1.22
CA SER A 210 -10.04 27.46 -2.06
C SER A 210 -10.18 28.99 -2.03
N LYS A 211 -9.18 29.68 -1.47
CA LYS A 211 -9.00 31.13 -1.47
C LYS A 211 -7.71 31.46 -2.19
#